data_AF-A0A7S0P724-F1
#
_entry.id   AF-A0A7S0P724-F1
#
_cell.length_a   1.000
_cell.length_b   1.000
_cell.length_c   1.000
_cell.angle_alpha   90.00
_cell.angle_beta   90.00
_cell.angle_gamma   90.00
#
_symmetry.space_group_name_H-M   'P 1'
#
loop_
_entity.id
_entity.type
_entity.pdbx_description
1 polymer ?
#
loop_
_entity_poly.entity_id
_entity_poly.type
_entity_poly.pdbx_seq_one_letter_code
_entity_poly.pdbx_strand_id
1 'polypeptide(L)'
;VVVRLRDGTLWVHAPLAPTEEFFELVEGCGDGTAQCVAHVVAPTYALEHKVFVKDALCRWPEARLWTAPGQFSFPVQQVPEAFVWGRAVSGELYGSDAAASSAAIPWTDDIQFETLEAGTFRVGGATLTFFETVFYHMPSRSLVVTDCLARVPLAPPPQRLDQDPTATRPGPDQDPPQPLDGEAVQKLLLISKRSTADPLPADTAAARQAGWEKTALLVSYFFPEHEELDLEAGLGVVTWTDGWHDNFNALAGRLLVPPVVRTLVYAQDPARVKRWAERVAARWDFTQIVPAHWEAPVAASPRDLERAFAFLGDETVDAFPAADLARGLKPIARIFVK
;
A
#
# COMPACT_ATOMS: atom_id res chain seq x y z
N VAL A 1 6.47 7.18 0.00
CA VAL A 1 6.28 8.66 0.18
C VAL A 1 7.60 9.28 0.59
N VAL A 2 7.94 10.46 0.09
CA VAL A 2 9.15 11.22 0.49
C VAL A 2 8.72 12.57 1.05
N VAL A 3 9.27 12.94 2.20
CA VAL A 3 9.05 14.24 2.84
C VAL A 3 10.38 14.94 3.01
N ARG A 4 10.47 16.21 2.58
CA ARG A 4 11.60 17.08 2.91
C ARG A 4 11.31 17.78 4.23
N LEU A 5 12.13 17.49 5.23
CA LEU A 5 12.04 18.03 6.58
C LEU A 5 12.53 19.49 6.63
N ARG A 6 12.29 20.17 7.77
CA ARG A 6 12.70 21.56 7.97
C ARG A 6 14.21 21.79 7.91
N ASP A 7 14.99 20.78 8.29
CA ASP A 7 16.46 20.82 8.22
C ASP A 7 17.00 20.58 6.80
N GLY A 8 16.12 20.36 5.82
CA GLY A 8 16.46 20.12 4.41
C GLY A 8 16.70 18.65 4.08
N THR A 9 16.75 17.75 5.06
CA THR A 9 16.94 16.32 4.84
C THR A 9 15.64 15.64 4.41
N LEU A 10 15.74 14.43 3.87
CA LEU A 10 14.62 13.62 3.42
C LEU A 10 14.29 12.50 4.41
N TRP A 11 12.99 12.32 4.58
CA TRP A 11 12.36 11.20 5.28
C TRP A 11 11.61 10.35 4.25
N VAL A 12 11.92 9.05 4.20
CA VAL A 12 11.41 8.11 3.19
C VAL A 12 10.59 7.02 3.85
N HIS A 13 9.32 6.96 3.47
CA HIS A 13 8.34 5.96 3.91
C HIS A 13 8.21 4.82 2.92
N ALA A 14 8.34 3.58 3.42
CA ALA A 14 8.17 2.32 2.68
C ALA A 14 8.88 2.36 1.31
N PRO A 15 10.23 2.31 1.30
CA PRO A 15 10.99 2.31 0.05
C PRO A 15 10.53 1.22 -0.91
N LEU A 16 10.50 1.55 -2.20
CA LEU A 16 10.09 0.64 -3.27
C LEU A 16 11.30 -0.06 -3.88
N ALA A 17 11.05 -0.81 -4.96
CA ALA A 17 12.09 -1.57 -5.67
C ALA A 17 13.32 -0.70 -5.95
N PRO A 18 14.54 -1.20 -5.69
CA PRO A 18 15.77 -0.41 -5.71
C PRO A 18 16.28 -0.24 -7.14
N THR A 19 15.50 0.45 -7.98
CA THR A 19 15.92 0.86 -9.32
C THR A 19 16.62 2.21 -9.24
N GLU A 20 17.46 2.53 -10.23
CA GLU A 20 18.14 3.83 -10.25
C GLU A 20 17.11 4.96 -10.39
N GLU A 21 16.07 4.76 -11.20
CA GLU A 21 14.99 5.73 -11.37
C GLU A 21 14.28 6.04 -10.05
N PHE A 22 14.04 5.03 -9.20
CA PHE A 22 13.48 5.24 -7.87
C PHE A 22 14.41 6.10 -7.02
N PHE A 23 15.71 5.79 -6.99
CA PHE A 23 16.67 6.54 -6.19
C PHE A 23 16.85 7.97 -6.67
N GLU A 24 16.98 8.19 -7.98
CA GLU A 24 17.08 9.53 -8.58
C GLU A 24 15.83 10.37 -8.28
N LEU A 25 14.62 9.78 -8.35
CA LEU A 25 13.38 10.47 -7.98
C LEU A 25 13.36 10.90 -6.51
N VAL A 26 13.82 10.03 -5.61
CA VAL A 26 13.88 10.34 -4.16
C VAL A 26 14.93 11.41 -3.90
N GLU A 27 16.16 11.22 -4.38
CA GLU A 27 17.29 12.14 -4.16
C GLU A 27 17.03 13.52 -4.78
N GLY A 28 16.32 13.56 -5.92
CA GLY A 28 15.88 14.80 -6.57
C GLY A 28 14.90 15.63 -5.75
N CYS A 29 14.26 15.07 -4.72
CA CYS A 29 13.44 15.83 -3.77
C CYS A 29 14.29 16.64 -2.76
N GLY A 30 15.59 16.30 -2.64
CA GLY A 30 16.57 16.94 -1.77
C GLY A 30 17.58 17.76 -2.56
N ASP A 31 18.87 17.49 -2.36
CA ASP A 31 19.98 18.13 -3.08
C ASP A 31 20.53 17.28 -4.24
N GLY A 32 19.87 16.18 -4.58
CA GLY A 32 20.29 15.25 -5.61
C GLY A 32 21.39 14.28 -5.18
N THR A 33 21.72 14.20 -3.90
CA THR A 33 22.75 13.28 -3.37
C THR A 33 22.15 12.21 -2.46
N ALA A 34 22.82 11.06 -2.34
CA ALA A 34 22.43 10.02 -1.41
C ALA A 34 22.43 10.48 0.07
N GLN A 35 23.22 11.51 0.40
CA GLN A 35 23.36 12.05 1.75
C GLN A 35 22.15 12.89 2.18
N CYS A 36 21.30 13.33 1.26
CA CYS A 36 20.11 14.09 1.65
C CYS A 36 19.09 13.23 2.40
N VAL A 37 19.12 11.90 2.27
CA VAL A 37 18.20 11.01 2.99
C VAL A 37 18.72 10.71 4.40
N ALA A 38 18.05 11.28 5.40
CA ALA A 38 18.40 11.10 6.81
C ALA A 38 17.60 9.98 7.49
N HIS A 39 16.39 9.67 6.97
CA HIS A 39 15.48 8.75 7.63
C HIS A 39 14.78 7.81 6.64
N VAL A 40 14.77 6.51 6.96
CA VAL A 40 14.03 5.47 6.25
C VAL A 40 13.07 4.81 7.24
N VAL A 41 11.83 4.57 6.82
CA VAL A 41 10.77 4.02 7.67
C VAL A 41 10.18 2.75 7.08
N ALA A 42 10.15 1.69 7.89
CA ALA A 42 9.37 0.47 7.66
C ALA A 42 8.07 0.56 8.50
N PRO A 43 6.93 0.98 7.91
CA PRO A 43 5.73 1.38 8.66
C PRO A 43 4.86 0.19 9.11
N THR A 44 5.18 -1.00 8.65
CA THR A 44 4.55 -2.28 9.01
C THR A 44 5.57 -3.40 8.75
N TYR A 45 5.27 -4.63 9.14
CA TYR A 45 6.09 -5.78 8.74
C TYR A 45 5.65 -6.40 7.40
N ALA A 46 4.52 -5.98 6.83
CA ALA A 46 4.00 -6.54 5.58
C ALA A 46 5.11 -6.49 4.51
N LEU A 47 5.33 -7.63 3.85
CA LEU A 47 6.57 -7.92 3.14
C LEU A 47 6.85 -6.89 2.04
N GLU A 48 5.82 -6.51 1.31
CA GLU A 48 5.83 -5.54 0.22
C GLU A 48 6.32 -4.14 0.65
N HIS A 49 6.11 -3.74 1.91
CA HIS A 49 6.53 -2.45 2.46
C HIS A 49 7.86 -2.51 3.22
N LYS A 50 8.45 -3.71 3.29
CA LYS A 50 9.62 -4.04 4.08
C LYS A 50 10.80 -4.51 3.24
N VAL A 51 10.53 -5.24 2.16
CA VAL A 51 11.53 -6.06 1.44
C VAL A 51 12.72 -5.23 0.92
N PHE A 52 12.48 -3.99 0.48
CA PHE A 52 13.51 -3.14 -0.13
C PHE A 52 14.19 -2.16 0.84
N VAL A 53 13.85 -2.20 2.13
CA VAL A 53 14.45 -1.31 3.13
C VAL A 53 15.96 -1.53 3.23
N LYS A 54 16.43 -2.77 3.14
CA LYS A 54 17.87 -3.07 3.17
C LYS A 54 18.60 -2.44 1.98
N ASP A 55 18.05 -2.57 0.77
CA ASP A 55 18.63 -2.00 -0.44
C ASP A 55 18.67 -0.46 -0.36
N ALA A 56 17.59 0.15 0.14
CA ALA A 56 17.54 1.59 0.40
C ALA A 56 18.62 2.04 1.41
N LEU A 57 18.86 1.27 2.47
CA LEU A 57 19.92 1.55 3.46
C LEU A 57 21.34 1.27 2.95
N CYS A 58 21.48 0.48 1.88
CA CYS A 58 22.73 0.37 1.12
C CYS A 58 22.97 1.60 0.25
N ARG A 59 21.92 2.16 -0.40
CA ARG A 59 22.01 3.40 -1.18
C ARG A 59 22.25 4.63 -0.29
N TRP A 60 21.60 4.70 0.87
CA TRP A 60 21.66 5.82 1.82
C TRP A 60 22.36 5.39 3.12
N PRO A 61 23.71 5.30 3.12
CA PRO A 61 24.45 4.70 4.22
C PRO A 61 24.35 5.48 5.54
N GLU A 62 24.05 6.77 5.52
CA GLU A 62 23.91 7.61 6.73
C GLU A 62 22.47 7.64 7.27
N ALA A 63 21.51 7.07 6.54
CA ALA A 63 20.11 7.10 6.95
C ALA A 63 19.85 6.25 8.20
N ARG A 64 19.05 6.80 9.12
CA ARG A 64 18.53 6.09 10.30
C ARG A 64 17.28 5.30 9.94
N LEU A 65 17.20 4.06 10.42
CA LEU A 65 16.06 3.17 10.22
C LEU A 65 15.07 3.28 11.37
N TRP A 66 13.80 3.54 11.06
CA TRP A 66 12.69 3.51 12.00
C TRP A 66 11.70 2.43 11.61
N THR A 67 11.19 1.66 12.56
CA THR A 67 10.26 0.58 12.25
C THR A 67 9.00 0.67 13.09
N ALA A 68 7.86 0.31 12.51
CA ALA A 68 6.73 -0.12 13.32
C ALA A 68 7.09 -1.36 14.14
N PRO A 69 6.44 -1.58 15.30
CA PRO A 69 6.69 -2.75 16.13
C PRO A 69 6.38 -4.08 15.45
N GLY A 70 6.82 -5.17 16.07
CA GLY A 70 6.43 -6.53 15.65
C GLY A 70 7.14 -7.02 14.38
N GLN A 71 8.26 -6.41 14.00
CA GLN A 71 9.11 -6.90 12.91
C GLN A 71 9.55 -8.34 13.18
N PHE A 72 9.33 -9.23 12.22
CA PHE A 72 9.70 -10.64 12.34
C PHE A 72 10.40 -11.16 11.08
N SER A 73 10.89 -12.40 11.18
CA SER A 73 11.47 -13.18 10.08
C SER A 73 10.86 -14.59 10.06
N PHE A 74 10.75 -15.16 8.87
CA PHE A 74 10.22 -16.49 8.62
C PHE A 74 10.97 -17.14 7.44
N PRO A 75 11.20 -18.47 7.41
CA PRO A 75 10.83 -19.46 8.44
C PRO A 75 11.75 -19.46 9.66
N VAL A 76 12.90 -18.78 9.58
CA VAL A 76 13.85 -18.66 10.68
C VAL A 76 13.46 -17.45 11.53
N GLN A 77 13.21 -17.68 12.82
CA GLN A 77 12.95 -16.62 13.79
C GLN A 77 14.26 -16.01 14.29
N GLN A 78 14.19 -14.81 14.87
CA GLN A 78 15.33 -14.14 15.51
C GLN A 78 16.54 -13.94 14.59
N VAL A 79 16.29 -13.72 13.29
CA VAL A 79 17.34 -13.37 12.35
C VAL A 79 17.92 -12.00 12.75
N PRO A 80 19.26 -11.86 12.87
CA PRO A 80 19.86 -10.61 13.31
C PRO A 80 19.50 -9.42 12.40
N GLU A 81 19.29 -8.25 13.00
CA GLU A 81 18.97 -7.01 12.27
C GLU A 81 20.02 -6.67 11.20
N ALA A 82 21.30 -6.90 11.50
CA ALA A 82 22.38 -6.71 10.52
C ALA A 82 22.20 -7.57 9.26
N PHE A 83 21.54 -8.72 9.35
CA PHE A 83 21.21 -9.54 8.19
C PHE A 83 19.95 -9.03 7.48
N VAL A 84 18.87 -8.77 8.24
CA VAL A 84 17.56 -8.35 7.72
C VAL A 84 17.64 -6.97 7.06
N TRP A 85 18.26 -6.01 7.73
CA TRP A 85 18.27 -4.59 7.37
C TRP A 85 19.65 -4.07 6.94
N GLY A 86 20.71 -4.85 7.14
CA GLY A 86 22.09 -4.37 6.94
C GLY A 86 22.63 -3.52 8.09
N ARG A 87 21.80 -3.16 9.08
CA ARG A 87 22.17 -2.34 10.25
C ARG A 87 21.18 -2.52 11.40
N ALA A 88 21.50 -1.93 12.55
CA ALA A 88 20.59 -1.87 13.69
C ALA A 88 19.42 -0.89 13.43
N VAL A 89 18.25 -1.21 13.96
CA VAL A 89 17.10 -0.30 14.00
C VAL A 89 17.43 0.87 14.92
N SER A 90 17.23 2.11 14.44
CA SER A 90 17.52 3.33 15.20
C SER A 90 16.43 3.67 16.22
N GLY A 91 15.21 3.19 16.01
CA GLY A 91 14.10 3.29 16.95
C GLY A 91 12.85 2.60 16.45
N GLU A 92 12.09 2.04 17.40
CA GLU A 92 10.78 1.44 17.14
C GLU A 92 9.66 2.44 17.47
N LEU A 93 8.69 2.56 16.57
CA LEU A 93 7.59 3.51 16.63
C LEU A 93 6.39 2.92 17.38
N TYR A 94 6.58 2.56 18.65
CA TYR A 94 5.50 1.99 19.46
C TYR A 94 4.57 3.08 20.03
N GLY A 95 3.26 2.86 19.93
CA GLY A 95 2.25 3.76 20.50
C GLY A 95 2.13 5.08 19.74
N SER A 96 2.53 6.18 20.37
CA SER A 96 2.28 7.55 19.92
C SER A 96 3.40 8.49 20.37
N ASP A 97 3.83 9.43 19.53
CA ASP A 97 4.77 10.50 19.91
C ASP A 97 4.16 11.52 20.89
N ALA A 98 2.85 11.47 21.14
CA ALA A 98 2.22 12.25 22.21
C ALA A 98 2.42 11.63 23.61
N ALA A 99 2.87 10.37 23.70
CA ALA A 99 3.06 9.69 24.97
C ALA A 99 4.36 10.13 25.66
N ALA A 100 4.30 10.43 26.96
CA ALA A 100 5.43 10.92 27.76
C ALA A 100 6.66 9.98 27.80
N SER A 101 6.52 8.73 27.34
CA SER A 101 7.57 7.72 27.29
C SER A 101 8.22 7.55 25.92
N SER A 102 7.82 8.29 24.88
CA SER A 102 8.43 8.14 23.55
C SER A 102 9.87 8.64 23.59
N ALA A 103 10.82 7.83 23.14
CA ALA A 103 12.18 8.29 22.90
C ALA A 103 12.16 9.51 21.95
N ALA A 104 13.08 10.46 22.14
CA ALA A 104 13.16 11.65 21.30
C ALA A 104 13.47 11.26 19.84
N ILE A 105 12.44 11.20 19.01
CA ILE A 105 12.54 10.94 17.58
C ILE A 105 12.78 12.28 16.90
N PRO A 106 13.87 12.44 16.13
CA PRO A 106 14.39 13.75 15.73
C PRO A 106 13.49 14.52 14.75
N TRP A 107 12.56 13.85 14.09
CA TRP A 107 11.70 14.42 13.05
C TRP A 107 10.26 14.70 13.52
N THR A 108 9.93 14.51 14.81
CA THR A 108 8.54 14.68 15.31
C THR A 108 8.05 16.13 15.33
N ASP A 109 8.97 17.10 15.21
CA ASP A 109 8.63 18.52 15.01
C ASP A 109 8.08 18.81 13.60
N ASP A 110 8.24 17.89 12.65
CA ASP A 110 7.71 17.95 11.29
C ASP A 110 6.61 16.90 11.03
N ILE A 111 6.82 15.69 11.54
CA ILE A 111 5.98 14.52 11.26
C ILE A 111 5.61 13.84 12.58
N GLN A 112 4.33 13.86 12.94
CA GLN A 112 3.82 13.12 14.11
C GLN A 112 3.45 11.68 13.73
N PHE A 113 3.32 10.77 14.70
CA PHE A 113 2.92 9.38 14.40
C PHE A 113 1.94 8.77 15.40
N GLU A 114 1.17 7.80 14.92
CA GLU A 114 0.28 6.99 15.76
C GLU A 114 0.32 5.56 15.22
N THR A 115 0.54 4.59 16.10
CA THR A 115 0.67 3.18 15.72
C THR A 115 -0.57 2.41 16.11
N LEU A 116 -1.18 1.78 15.11
CA LEU A 116 -2.21 0.77 15.28
C LEU A 116 -1.56 -0.54 15.70
N GLU A 117 -2.06 -1.13 16.78
CA GLU A 117 -1.93 -2.56 17.07
C GLU A 117 -3.24 -3.21 16.60
N ALA A 118 -3.27 -3.89 15.47
CA ALA A 118 -4.53 -4.31 14.84
C ALA A 118 -5.07 -5.66 15.36
N GLY A 119 -4.19 -6.49 15.95
CA GLY A 119 -4.53 -7.78 16.53
C GLY A 119 -3.47 -8.86 16.24
N THR A 120 -3.73 -10.09 16.69
CA THR A 120 -2.74 -11.18 16.63
C THR A 120 -3.15 -12.33 15.71
N PHE A 121 -2.16 -13.01 15.15
CA PHE A 121 -2.31 -14.11 14.20
C PHE A 121 -1.19 -15.14 14.41
N ARG A 122 -1.42 -16.38 13.99
CA ARG A 122 -0.44 -17.46 14.14
C ARG A 122 0.29 -17.71 12.84
N VAL A 123 1.62 -17.63 12.85
CA VAL A 123 2.49 -17.97 11.70
C VAL A 123 3.63 -18.86 12.18
N GLY A 124 3.78 -20.04 11.57
CA GLY A 124 4.87 -20.95 11.92
C GLY A 124 4.89 -21.35 13.40
N GLY A 125 3.73 -21.45 14.04
CA GLY A 125 3.61 -21.77 15.47
C GLY A 125 3.81 -20.59 16.43
N ALA A 126 4.23 -19.41 15.96
CA ALA A 126 4.35 -18.20 16.77
C ALA A 126 3.12 -17.30 16.65
N THR A 127 2.80 -16.60 17.75
CA THR A 127 1.81 -15.52 17.76
C THR A 127 2.51 -14.22 17.40
N LEU A 128 2.05 -13.60 16.33
CA LEU A 128 2.53 -12.31 15.83
C LEU A 128 1.40 -11.28 15.95
N THR A 129 1.76 -10.01 16.16
CA THR A 129 0.80 -8.91 16.27
C THR A 129 0.99 -7.95 15.10
N PHE A 130 -0.08 -7.65 14.36
CA PHE A 130 -0.02 -6.71 13.23
C PHE A 130 0.07 -5.29 13.76
N PHE A 131 1.09 -4.57 13.29
CA PHE A 131 1.23 -3.16 13.53
C PHE A 131 1.27 -2.38 12.22
N GLU A 132 0.68 -1.20 12.24
CA GLU A 132 0.84 -0.20 11.20
C GLU A 132 1.01 1.17 11.86
N THR A 133 2.05 1.89 11.50
CA THR A 133 2.26 3.26 11.94
C THR A 133 1.81 4.23 10.85
N VAL A 134 0.93 5.15 11.22
CA VAL A 134 0.53 6.28 10.35
C VAL A 134 1.24 7.55 10.78
N PHE A 135 1.42 8.46 9.84
CA PHE A 135 2.21 9.67 10.04
C PHE A 135 1.42 10.90 9.62
N TYR A 136 1.53 11.98 10.39
CA TYR A 136 0.93 13.27 10.06
C TYR A 136 2.02 14.31 9.81
N HIS A 137 2.21 14.67 8.54
CA HIS A 137 3.11 15.76 8.18
C HIS A 137 2.38 17.10 8.39
N MET A 138 2.79 17.81 9.43
CA MET A 138 2.07 19.00 9.92
C MET A 138 2.04 20.15 8.90
N PRO A 139 3.15 20.51 8.22
CA PRO A 139 3.16 21.63 7.27
C PRO A 139 2.21 21.46 6.09
N SER A 140 2.11 20.25 5.51
CA SER A 140 1.23 19.99 4.35
C SER A 140 -0.16 19.48 4.73
N ARG A 141 -0.40 19.26 6.03
CA ARG A 141 -1.63 18.66 6.57
C ARG A 141 -1.95 17.33 5.89
N SER A 142 -0.93 16.49 5.71
CA SER A 142 -1.05 15.20 5.03
C SER A 142 -0.97 14.05 6.02
N LEU A 143 -1.95 13.14 5.96
CA LEU A 143 -1.88 11.86 6.65
C LEU A 143 -1.26 10.82 5.71
N VAL A 144 -0.05 10.35 6.02
CA VAL A 144 0.62 9.27 5.29
C VAL A 144 0.25 7.94 5.93
N VAL A 145 -0.26 7.02 5.10
CA VAL A 145 -0.78 5.72 5.53
C VAL A 145 -0.23 4.60 4.64
N THR A 146 -0.25 3.37 5.15
CA THR A 146 0.25 2.20 4.41
C THR A 146 -0.91 1.35 3.90
N ASP A 147 -1.39 0.40 4.70
CA ASP A 147 -2.40 -0.58 4.33
C ASP A 147 -3.80 -0.20 4.85
N CYS A 148 -3.88 0.68 5.85
CA CYS A 148 -5.16 0.98 6.51
C CYS A 148 -6.17 1.67 5.61
N LEU A 149 -5.72 2.36 4.56
CA LEU A 149 -6.58 3.05 3.60
C LEU A 149 -6.00 2.96 2.19
N ALA A 150 -6.90 2.82 1.22
CA ALA A 150 -6.58 2.83 -0.20
C ALA A 150 -7.71 3.48 -0.98
N ARG A 151 -7.38 3.97 -2.19
CA ARG A 151 -8.38 4.38 -3.18
C ARG A 151 -7.95 3.90 -4.55
N VAL A 152 -8.69 2.93 -5.09
CA VAL A 152 -8.42 2.36 -6.42
C VAL A 152 -8.94 3.32 -7.50
N PRO A 153 -8.09 3.81 -8.42
CA PRO A 153 -8.52 4.57 -9.59
C PRO A 153 -9.54 3.83 -10.45
N LEU A 154 -10.52 4.58 -10.99
CA LEU A 154 -11.51 4.06 -11.94
C LEU A 154 -10.89 3.60 -13.28
N ALA A 155 -9.75 4.19 -13.64
CA ALA A 155 -9.03 3.91 -14.87
C ALA A 155 -7.57 3.61 -14.55
N PRO A 156 -6.86 2.83 -15.39
CA PRO A 156 -5.42 2.62 -15.22
C PRO A 156 -4.68 3.97 -15.20
N PRO A 157 -3.63 4.11 -14.37
CA PRO A 157 -2.88 5.35 -14.27
C PRO A 157 -2.27 5.74 -15.63
N PRO A 158 -2.07 7.05 -15.88
CA PRO A 158 -1.32 7.50 -17.03
C PRO A 158 0.07 6.86 -17.00
N GLN A 159 0.54 6.40 -18.17
CA GLN A 159 1.69 5.48 -18.25
C GLN A 159 3.06 6.16 -17.98
N ARG A 160 3.08 7.44 -17.59
CA ARG A 160 4.29 8.15 -17.18
C ARG A 160 4.03 9.06 -15.98
N LEU A 161 5.03 9.15 -15.10
CA LEU A 161 5.03 10.02 -13.92
C LEU A 161 5.14 11.51 -14.26
N ASP A 162 5.57 11.87 -15.47
CA ASP A 162 5.78 13.26 -15.94
C ASP A 162 4.54 13.88 -16.62
N GLN A 163 3.50 13.10 -16.88
CA GLN A 163 2.27 13.59 -17.48
C GLN A 163 1.31 14.03 -16.38
N ASP A 164 1.34 15.34 -16.07
CA ASP A 164 0.28 16.00 -15.33
C ASP A 164 -1.07 15.74 -16.05
N PRO A 165 -2.05 15.07 -15.41
CA PRO A 165 -3.35 14.78 -16.02
C PRO A 165 -4.16 16.06 -16.36
N THR A 166 -3.72 17.23 -15.90
CA THR A 166 -4.29 18.54 -16.21
C THR A 166 -3.51 19.34 -17.26
N ALA A 167 -2.34 18.86 -17.70
CA ALA A 167 -1.54 19.55 -18.71
C ALA A 167 -2.21 19.47 -20.09
N THR A 168 -2.49 20.64 -20.66
CA THR A 168 -2.92 20.77 -22.05
C THR A 168 -1.91 20.13 -23.00
N ARG A 169 -2.46 19.40 -23.98
CA ARG A 169 -1.81 18.68 -25.08
C ARG A 169 -0.49 19.34 -25.56
N PRO A 170 0.60 18.57 -25.76
CA PRO A 170 1.90 19.12 -26.13
C PRO A 170 1.87 19.82 -27.49
N GLY A 171 2.62 20.93 -27.58
CA GLY A 171 2.79 21.72 -28.80
C GLY A 171 3.60 21.00 -29.89
N PRO A 172 3.61 21.52 -31.13
CA PRO A 172 4.14 20.83 -32.31
C PRO A 172 5.65 20.57 -32.32
N ASP A 173 6.41 21.15 -31.37
CA ASP A 173 7.87 21.06 -31.28
C ASP A 173 8.37 20.17 -30.13
N GLN A 174 7.50 19.45 -29.42
CA GLN A 174 7.93 18.45 -28.46
C GLN A 174 8.16 17.11 -29.15
N ASP A 175 9.23 16.39 -28.74
CA ASP A 175 9.47 15.01 -29.17
C ASP A 175 8.15 14.21 -29.08
N PRO A 176 7.83 13.37 -30.09
CA PRO A 176 6.66 12.52 -30.01
C PRO A 176 6.73 11.73 -28.69
N PRO A 177 5.60 11.56 -27.97
CA PRO A 177 5.61 10.81 -26.72
C PRO A 177 6.30 9.47 -26.99
N GLN A 178 7.42 9.20 -26.32
CA GLN A 178 8.09 7.91 -26.55
C GLN A 178 7.07 6.80 -26.23
N PRO A 179 7.20 5.64 -26.89
CA PRO A 179 6.27 4.55 -26.70
C PRO A 179 6.08 4.26 -25.21
N LEU A 180 4.87 3.80 -24.89
CA LEU A 180 4.47 3.23 -23.60
C LEU A 180 5.63 2.42 -23.01
N ASP A 181 5.73 2.35 -21.67
CA ASP A 181 6.43 1.21 -21.08
C ASP A 181 5.70 -0.06 -21.55
N GLY A 182 6.28 -0.72 -22.55
CA GLY A 182 5.69 -1.86 -23.21
C GLY A 182 5.42 -2.98 -22.22
N GLU A 183 6.18 -3.05 -21.12
CA GLU A 183 6.02 -4.06 -20.09
C GLU A 183 4.75 -3.86 -19.27
N ALA A 184 4.47 -2.63 -18.80
CA ALA A 184 3.26 -2.32 -18.05
C ALA A 184 1.99 -2.61 -18.88
N VAL A 185 1.99 -2.23 -20.16
CA VAL A 185 0.87 -2.52 -21.07
C VAL A 185 0.73 -4.02 -21.29
N GLN A 186 1.82 -4.75 -21.52
CA GLN A 186 1.79 -6.20 -21.67
C GLN A 186 1.22 -6.91 -20.43
N LYS A 187 1.56 -6.46 -19.22
CA LYS A 187 1.00 -7.00 -17.97
C LYS A 187 -0.52 -6.80 -17.89
N LEU A 188 -1.01 -5.60 -18.22
CA LEU A 188 -2.45 -5.35 -18.30
C LEU A 188 -3.13 -6.23 -19.35
N LEU A 189 -2.55 -6.36 -20.54
CA LEU A 189 -3.11 -7.21 -21.60
C LEU A 189 -3.11 -8.70 -21.20
N LEU A 190 -2.07 -9.16 -20.50
CA LEU A 190 -1.99 -10.52 -19.98
C LEU A 190 -3.12 -10.81 -18.99
N ILE A 191 -3.37 -9.90 -18.05
CA ILE A 191 -4.42 -10.05 -17.03
C ILE A 191 -5.82 -9.83 -17.64
N SER A 192 -5.93 -9.05 -18.72
CA SER A 192 -7.22 -8.75 -19.35
C SER A 192 -7.92 -9.95 -19.99
N LYS A 193 -7.17 -11.02 -20.28
CA LYS A 193 -7.69 -12.23 -20.94
C LYS A 193 -8.92 -12.80 -20.23
N ARG A 194 -9.87 -13.32 -21.01
CA ARG A 194 -11.03 -14.05 -20.44
C ARG A 194 -10.55 -15.36 -19.84
N SER A 195 -9.82 -16.17 -20.60
CA SER A 195 -9.14 -17.37 -20.12
C SER A 195 -7.63 -17.21 -20.19
N THR A 196 -6.88 -17.76 -19.22
CA THR A 196 -5.41 -17.78 -19.29
C THR A 196 -4.88 -18.57 -20.49
N ALA A 197 -5.69 -19.47 -21.06
CA ALA A 197 -5.40 -20.20 -22.29
C ALA A 197 -5.60 -19.37 -23.57
N ASP A 198 -6.31 -18.24 -23.50
CA ASP A 198 -6.57 -17.40 -24.66
C ASP A 198 -5.26 -16.74 -25.17
N PRO A 199 -5.18 -16.44 -26.48
CA PRO A 199 -4.11 -15.60 -27.00
C PRO A 199 -4.13 -14.21 -26.35
N LEU A 200 -2.99 -13.50 -26.37
CA LEU A 200 -2.95 -12.10 -25.94
C LEU A 200 -3.93 -11.27 -26.79
N PRO A 201 -4.79 -10.45 -26.17
CA PRO A 201 -5.69 -9.59 -26.91
C PRO A 201 -4.93 -8.45 -27.58
N ALA A 202 -5.57 -7.85 -28.59
CA ALA A 202 -5.07 -6.64 -29.20
C ALA A 202 -5.03 -5.49 -28.18
N ASP A 203 -4.00 -4.65 -28.29
CA ASP A 203 -3.84 -3.50 -27.43
C ASP A 203 -4.93 -2.43 -27.71
N THR A 204 -5.93 -2.38 -26.84
CA THR A 204 -7.06 -1.45 -26.92
C THR A 204 -7.33 -0.84 -25.55
N ALA A 205 -7.96 0.34 -25.51
CA ALA A 205 -8.36 0.97 -24.26
C ALA A 205 -9.25 0.03 -23.40
N ALA A 206 -10.15 -0.71 -24.05
CA ALA A 206 -11.01 -1.69 -23.38
C ALA A 206 -10.21 -2.87 -22.78
N ALA A 207 -9.22 -3.40 -23.50
CA ALA A 207 -8.37 -4.47 -22.98
C ALA A 207 -7.51 -3.99 -21.79
N ARG A 208 -6.92 -2.79 -21.88
CA ARG A 208 -6.17 -2.17 -20.78
C ARG A 208 -7.05 -1.96 -19.56
N GLN A 209 -8.28 -1.46 -19.75
CA GLN A 209 -9.26 -1.29 -18.69
C GLN A 209 -9.63 -2.63 -18.04
N ALA A 210 -9.97 -3.66 -18.84
CA ALA A 210 -10.29 -4.98 -18.29
C ALA A 210 -9.12 -5.58 -17.49
N GLY A 211 -7.88 -5.41 -17.97
CA GLY A 211 -6.69 -5.81 -17.23
C GLY A 211 -6.52 -5.05 -15.92
N TRP A 212 -6.82 -3.75 -15.92
CA TRP A 212 -6.76 -2.90 -14.72
C TRP A 212 -7.76 -3.33 -13.66
N GLU A 213 -9.01 -3.51 -14.06
CA GLU A 213 -10.09 -3.90 -13.15
C GLU A 213 -9.81 -5.24 -12.48
N LYS A 214 -9.40 -6.23 -13.29
CA LYS A 214 -8.98 -7.55 -12.79
C LYS A 214 -7.76 -7.46 -11.87
N THR A 215 -6.78 -6.61 -12.20
CA THR A 215 -5.63 -6.36 -11.31
C THR A 215 -6.08 -5.82 -9.95
N ALA A 216 -6.97 -4.82 -9.95
CA ALA A 216 -7.49 -4.25 -8.71
C ALA A 216 -8.24 -5.28 -7.85
N LEU A 217 -9.05 -6.15 -8.47
CA LEU A 217 -9.76 -7.23 -7.78
C LEU A 217 -8.80 -8.27 -7.21
N LEU A 218 -7.81 -8.71 -8.00
CA LEU A 218 -6.80 -9.67 -7.56
C LEU A 218 -5.98 -9.14 -6.37
N VAL A 219 -5.55 -7.88 -6.41
CA VAL A 219 -4.79 -7.29 -5.30
C VAL A 219 -5.68 -7.08 -4.06
N SER A 220 -6.95 -6.74 -4.24
CA SER A 220 -7.85 -6.42 -3.12
C SER A 220 -8.45 -7.64 -2.41
N TYR A 221 -8.67 -8.74 -3.14
CA TYR A 221 -9.33 -9.95 -2.64
C TYR A 221 -8.45 -11.22 -2.69
N PHE A 222 -7.30 -11.19 -3.38
CA PHE A 222 -6.45 -12.33 -3.78
C PHE A 222 -7.11 -13.36 -4.68
N PHE A 223 -8.30 -13.85 -4.33
CA PHE A 223 -9.09 -14.79 -5.13
C PHE A 223 -10.51 -14.25 -5.29
N PRO A 224 -10.72 -13.28 -6.20
CA PRO A 224 -12.03 -12.67 -6.43
C PRO A 224 -13.04 -13.69 -6.98
N GLU A 225 -14.32 -13.44 -6.76
CA GLU A 225 -15.44 -14.32 -7.11
C GLU A 225 -15.37 -14.80 -8.55
N HIS A 226 -15.08 -13.90 -9.47
CA HIS A 226 -15.15 -14.16 -10.90
C HIS A 226 -13.87 -14.74 -11.49
N GLU A 227 -12.86 -15.11 -10.69
CA GLU A 227 -11.66 -15.79 -11.17
C GLU A 227 -11.76 -17.31 -10.90
N GLU A 228 -12.17 -18.10 -11.90
CA GLU A 228 -12.50 -19.52 -11.75
C GLU A 228 -11.48 -20.47 -12.37
N LEU A 229 -11.19 -21.58 -11.68
CA LEU A 229 -10.45 -22.69 -12.28
C LEU A 229 -11.33 -23.38 -13.32
N ASP A 230 -10.82 -23.48 -14.54
CA ASP A 230 -11.53 -24.05 -15.68
C ASP A 230 -10.92 -25.40 -16.07
N LEU A 231 -11.41 -26.45 -15.41
CA LEU A 231 -10.90 -27.82 -15.61
C LEU A 231 -11.25 -28.39 -16.99
N GLU A 232 -12.28 -27.84 -17.65
CA GLU A 232 -12.66 -28.26 -19.01
C GLU A 232 -11.70 -27.67 -20.05
N ALA A 233 -11.21 -26.45 -19.84
CA ALA A 233 -10.22 -25.81 -20.69
C ALA A 233 -8.78 -26.31 -20.46
N GLY A 234 -8.49 -26.87 -19.28
CA GLY A 234 -7.22 -27.57 -19.01
C GLY A 234 -6.72 -27.44 -17.57
N LEU A 235 -5.71 -28.25 -17.22
CA LEU A 235 -5.13 -28.21 -15.88
C LEU A 235 -4.44 -26.87 -15.63
N GLY A 236 -4.89 -26.15 -14.58
CA GLY A 236 -4.34 -24.84 -14.20
C GLY A 236 -4.83 -23.67 -15.05
N VAL A 237 -5.81 -23.90 -15.95
CA VAL A 237 -6.46 -22.82 -16.68
C VAL A 237 -7.40 -22.07 -15.73
N VAL A 238 -7.37 -20.75 -15.82
CA VAL A 238 -8.25 -19.85 -15.07
C VAL A 238 -9.06 -19.05 -16.07
N THR A 239 -10.38 -19.02 -15.87
CA THR A 239 -11.33 -18.28 -16.70
C THR A 239 -12.09 -17.29 -15.84
N TRP A 240 -12.15 -16.05 -16.30
CA TRP A 240 -12.95 -15.01 -15.67
C TRP A 240 -14.43 -15.16 -16.05
N THR A 241 -15.37 -15.10 -15.11
CA THR A 241 -16.82 -15.16 -15.38
C THR A 241 -17.44 -13.75 -15.46
N ASP A 242 -18.60 -13.61 -16.10
CA ASP A 242 -19.29 -12.31 -16.16
C ASP A 242 -19.64 -11.80 -14.75
N GLY A 243 -19.51 -10.49 -14.54
CA GLY A 243 -19.78 -9.82 -13.27
C GLY A 243 -18.57 -9.10 -12.64
N TRP A 244 -17.33 -9.39 -13.08
CA TRP A 244 -16.14 -8.72 -12.52
C TRP A 244 -16.18 -7.20 -12.65
N HIS A 245 -16.80 -6.67 -13.71
CA HIS A 245 -16.95 -5.22 -13.91
C HIS A 245 -17.78 -4.59 -12.79
N ASP A 246 -18.85 -5.26 -12.34
CA ASP A 246 -19.69 -4.78 -11.25
C ASP A 246 -18.94 -4.85 -9.91
N ASN A 247 -18.16 -5.90 -9.68
CA ASN A 247 -17.33 -6.01 -8.48
C ASN A 247 -16.22 -4.96 -8.45
N PHE A 248 -15.63 -4.62 -9.60
CA PHE A 248 -14.69 -3.50 -9.71
C PHE A 248 -15.38 -2.16 -9.41
N ASN A 249 -16.57 -1.92 -9.98
CA ASN A 249 -17.33 -0.70 -9.72
C ASN A 249 -17.76 -0.57 -8.26
N ALA A 250 -18.00 -1.70 -7.58
CA ALA A 250 -18.21 -1.72 -6.15
C ALA A 250 -16.94 -1.29 -5.39
N LEU A 251 -15.73 -1.60 -5.87
CA LEU A 251 -14.47 -1.28 -5.19
C LEU A 251 -13.95 0.14 -5.50
N ALA A 252 -13.91 0.53 -6.77
CA ALA A 252 -13.13 1.65 -7.26
C ALA A 252 -13.72 3.03 -6.91
N GLY A 253 -12.85 4.05 -6.87
CA GLY A 253 -13.22 5.45 -6.62
C GLY A 253 -13.52 5.79 -5.15
N ARG A 254 -13.63 4.80 -4.27
CA ARG A 254 -13.92 4.93 -2.83
C ARG A 254 -12.61 4.98 -2.03
N LEU A 255 -12.53 5.87 -1.04
CA LEU A 255 -11.52 5.77 0.02
C LEU A 255 -12.02 4.75 1.04
N LEU A 256 -11.31 3.64 1.16
CA LEU A 256 -11.76 2.47 1.94
C LEU A 256 -10.60 1.81 2.68
N VAL A 257 -10.93 1.09 3.76
CA VAL A 257 -10.04 0.03 4.26
C VAL A 257 -10.08 -1.15 3.29
N PRO A 258 -8.96 -1.64 2.74
CA PRO A 258 -8.93 -2.74 1.78
C PRO A 258 -9.64 -4.01 2.30
N PRO A 259 -10.37 -4.76 1.45
CA PRO A 259 -11.12 -5.95 1.86
C PRO A 259 -10.28 -7.00 2.61
N VAL A 260 -9.07 -7.28 2.11
CA VAL A 260 -8.12 -8.21 2.76
C VAL A 260 -7.73 -7.74 4.17
N VAL A 261 -7.51 -6.45 4.36
CA VAL A 261 -7.15 -5.86 5.67
C VAL A 261 -8.34 -5.95 6.62
N ARG A 262 -9.55 -5.62 6.16
CA ARG A 262 -10.78 -5.74 6.97
C ARG A 262 -10.96 -7.15 7.50
N THR A 263 -10.85 -8.14 6.62
CA THR A 263 -11.23 -9.53 6.91
C THR A 263 -10.15 -10.33 7.64
N LEU A 264 -8.86 -10.09 7.37
CA LEU A 264 -7.78 -10.83 8.04
C LEU A 264 -7.24 -10.15 9.27
N VAL A 265 -7.02 -8.84 9.17
CA VAL A 265 -6.21 -8.09 10.12
C VAL A 265 -7.12 -7.43 11.14
N TYR A 266 -8.07 -6.61 10.69
CA TYR A 266 -8.87 -5.79 11.59
C TYR A 266 -10.00 -6.58 12.27
N ALA A 267 -10.40 -7.71 11.69
CA ALA A 267 -11.31 -8.67 12.32
C ALA A 267 -10.75 -9.31 13.61
N GLN A 268 -9.43 -9.22 13.86
CA GLN A 268 -8.81 -9.79 15.07
C GLN A 268 -9.12 -8.99 16.34
N ASP A 269 -9.19 -7.65 16.25
CA ASP A 269 -9.59 -6.76 17.36
C ASP A 269 -10.30 -5.51 16.82
N PRO A 270 -11.54 -5.64 16.31
CA PRO A 270 -12.25 -4.53 15.65
C PRO A 270 -12.50 -3.34 16.61
N ALA A 271 -12.67 -3.61 17.90
CA ALA A 271 -12.87 -2.57 18.90
C ALA A 271 -11.61 -1.71 19.08
N ARG A 272 -10.42 -2.32 19.06
CA ARG A 272 -9.15 -1.59 19.13
C ARG A 272 -8.88 -0.78 17.87
N VAL A 273 -9.13 -1.36 16.70
CA VAL A 273 -9.02 -0.65 15.41
C VAL A 273 -9.94 0.57 15.41
N LYS A 274 -11.19 0.41 15.84
CA LYS A 274 -12.16 1.52 15.92
C LYS A 274 -11.65 2.65 16.81
N ARG A 275 -11.21 2.33 18.04
CA ARG A 275 -10.65 3.33 18.97
C ARG A 275 -9.41 4.02 18.40
N TRP A 276 -8.59 3.31 17.63
CA TRP A 276 -7.42 3.92 16.97
C TRP A 276 -7.83 4.88 15.87
N ALA A 277 -8.77 4.50 15.00
CA ALA A 277 -9.28 5.38 13.95
C ALA A 277 -9.91 6.66 14.52
N GLU A 278 -10.71 6.53 15.59
CA GLU A 278 -11.27 7.67 16.34
C GLU A 278 -10.17 8.59 16.91
N ARG A 279 -9.07 8.02 17.44
CA ARG A 279 -7.93 8.83 17.92
C ARG A 279 -7.24 9.57 16.79
N VAL A 280 -6.95 8.90 15.66
CA VAL A 280 -6.31 9.53 14.49
C VAL A 280 -7.16 10.69 13.97
N ALA A 281 -8.47 10.47 13.80
CA ALA A 281 -9.41 11.50 13.35
C ALA A 281 -9.52 12.69 14.31
N ALA A 282 -9.52 12.43 15.63
CA ALA A 282 -9.61 13.49 16.64
C ALA A 282 -8.30 14.27 16.82
N ARG A 283 -7.15 13.62 16.57
CA ARG A 283 -5.83 14.18 16.86
C ARG A 283 -5.34 15.14 15.79
N TRP A 284 -5.62 14.89 14.52
CA TRP A 284 -5.03 15.62 13.41
C TRP A 284 -6.07 16.21 12.47
N ASP A 285 -5.80 17.42 12.00
CA ASP A 285 -6.66 18.16 11.07
C ASP A 285 -6.08 18.08 9.63
N PHE A 286 -5.95 16.86 9.10
CA PHE A 286 -5.45 16.65 7.74
C PHE A 286 -6.46 17.04 6.66
N THR A 287 -5.97 17.46 5.50
CA THR A 287 -6.80 17.80 4.33
C THR A 287 -6.54 16.87 3.14
N GLN A 288 -5.60 15.95 3.30
CA GLN A 288 -5.27 14.93 2.32
C GLN A 288 -4.72 13.68 3.00
N ILE A 289 -4.92 12.54 2.36
CA ILE A 289 -4.35 11.25 2.75
C ILE A 289 -3.43 10.79 1.62
N VAL A 290 -2.25 10.31 1.96
CA VAL A 290 -1.24 9.80 1.03
C VAL A 290 -1.03 8.31 1.32
N PRO A 291 -1.82 7.42 0.69
CA PRO A 291 -1.66 5.99 0.87
C PRO A 291 -0.43 5.46 0.12
N ALA A 292 0.11 4.33 0.60
CA ALA A 292 1.13 3.58 -0.12
C ALA A 292 0.57 2.86 -1.36
N HIS A 293 -0.75 2.60 -1.37
CA HIS A 293 -1.42 1.88 -2.44
C HIS A 293 -2.29 2.79 -3.32
N TRP A 294 -2.16 2.59 -4.63
CA TRP A 294 -3.02 3.16 -5.67
C TRP A 294 -2.93 4.69 -5.82
N GLU A 295 -4.05 5.40 -5.71
CA GLU A 295 -4.13 6.84 -5.94
C GLU A 295 -3.57 7.63 -4.75
N ALA A 296 -2.65 8.55 -5.02
CA ALA A 296 -2.14 9.49 -4.03
C ALA A 296 -1.70 10.81 -4.70
N PRO A 297 -1.86 11.96 -4.03
CA PRO A 297 -2.61 12.17 -2.79
C PRO A 297 -4.14 12.14 -3.02
N VAL A 298 -4.89 11.76 -1.99
CA VAL A 298 -6.36 11.79 -1.97
C VAL A 298 -6.84 12.97 -1.12
N ALA A 299 -7.64 13.87 -1.69
CA ALA A 299 -8.30 14.92 -0.92
C ALA A 299 -9.31 14.28 0.05
N ALA A 300 -9.02 14.36 1.35
CA ALA A 300 -9.78 13.69 2.39
C ALA A 300 -9.54 14.36 3.75
N SER A 301 -10.58 14.37 4.58
CA SER A 301 -10.61 14.94 5.92
C SER A 301 -10.70 13.86 7.00
N PRO A 302 -10.57 14.20 8.29
CA PRO A 302 -10.84 13.27 9.39
C PRO A 302 -12.20 12.57 9.29
N ARG A 303 -13.24 13.26 8.79
CA ARG A 303 -14.57 12.67 8.59
C ARG A 303 -14.59 11.60 7.50
N ASP A 304 -13.75 11.74 6.47
CA ASP A 304 -13.62 10.74 5.42
C ASP A 304 -12.94 9.47 5.95
N LEU A 305 -11.97 9.63 6.85
CA LEU A 305 -11.37 8.51 7.58
C LEU A 305 -12.41 7.82 8.48
N GLU A 306 -13.16 8.58 9.29
CA GLU A 306 -14.23 8.01 10.13
C GLU A 306 -15.26 7.22 9.29
N ARG A 307 -15.66 7.76 8.12
CA ARG A 307 -16.55 7.07 7.20
C ARG A 307 -15.93 5.76 6.68
N ALA A 308 -14.67 5.76 6.29
CA ALA A 308 -13.99 4.56 5.79
C ALA A 308 -13.86 3.45 6.85
N PHE A 309 -13.88 3.81 8.14
CA PHE A 309 -13.84 2.89 9.28
C PHE A 309 -15.20 2.59 9.90
N ALA A 310 -16.29 3.19 9.41
CA ALA A 310 -17.64 3.04 9.98
C ALA A 310 -18.15 1.59 9.93
N PHE A 311 -17.63 0.76 9.03
CA PHE A 311 -17.95 -0.67 8.94
C PHE A 311 -17.68 -1.44 10.25
N LEU A 312 -16.80 -0.93 11.12
CA LEU A 312 -16.51 -1.53 12.43
C LEU A 312 -17.69 -1.42 13.42
N GLY A 313 -18.64 -0.52 13.16
CA GLY A 313 -19.89 -0.39 13.93
C GLY A 313 -21.12 -0.93 13.20
N ASP A 314 -21.08 -0.94 11.87
CA ASP A 314 -22.16 -1.43 11.00
C ASP A 314 -21.56 -1.97 9.70
N GLU A 315 -21.46 -3.29 9.57
CA GLU A 315 -20.86 -3.97 8.41
C GLU A 315 -21.58 -3.70 7.07
N THR A 316 -22.79 -3.14 7.11
CA THR A 316 -23.52 -2.75 5.90
C THR A 316 -22.99 -1.44 5.30
N VAL A 317 -22.30 -0.63 6.12
CA VAL A 317 -21.66 0.60 5.65
C VAL A 317 -20.43 0.24 4.83
N ASP A 318 -20.38 0.82 3.64
CA ASP A 318 -19.23 0.67 2.74
C ASP A 318 -18.95 -0.83 2.43
N ALA A 319 -20.02 -1.64 2.31
CA ALA A 319 -19.95 -3.07 2.06
C ALA A 319 -19.32 -3.43 0.70
N PHE A 320 -18.89 -4.70 0.61
CA PHE A 320 -18.33 -5.32 -0.59
C PHE A 320 -19.23 -6.48 -1.06
N PRO A 321 -19.12 -6.92 -2.32
CA PRO A 321 -19.78 -8.13 -2.78
C PRO A 321 -19.47 -9.32 -1.85
N ALA A 322 -20.52 -9.96 -1.33
CA ALA A 322 -20.37 -10.99 -0.31
C ALA A 322 -19.59 -12.21 -0.80
N ALA A 323 -19.71 -12.55 -2.08
CA ALA A 323 -19.03 -13.69 -2.67
C ALA A 323 -17.53 -13.44 -2.90
N ASP A 324 -17.09 -12.21 -3.19
CA ASP A 324 -15.67 -11.83 -3.19
C ASP A 324 -15.05 -12.03 -1.80
N LEU A 325 -15.71 -11.53 -0.74
CA LEU A 325 -15.24 -11.70 0.64
C LEU A 325 -15.23 -13.18 1.05
N ALA A 326 -16.27 -13.93 0.67
CA ALA A 326 -16.41 -15.33 1.02
C ALA A 326 -15.40 -16.22 0.29
N ARG A 327 -15.06 -15.91 -0.97
CA ARG A 327 -14.07 -16.68 -1.74
C ARG A 327 -12.66 -16.30 -1.33
N GLY A 328 -12.39 -14.99 -1.29
CA GLY A 328 -11.09 -14.36 -1.11
C GLY A 328 -10.07 -15.28 -0.45
N LEU A 329 -10.08 -15.37 0.87
CA LEU A 329 -8.97 -16.01 1.58
C LEU A 329 -9.14 -17.51 1.88
N LYS A 330 -10.25 -18.13 1.46
CA LYS A 330 -10.48 -19.58 1.70
C LYS A 330 -9.34 -20.47 1.20
N PRO A 331 -8.71 -20.21 0.03
CA PRO A 331 -7.56 -21.00 -0.43
C PRO A 331 -6.33 -20.85 0.47
N ILE A 332 -6.10 -19.67 1.03
CA ILE A 332 -4.95 -19.35 1.89
C ILE A 332 -5.17 -19.80 3.35
N ALA A 333 -6.37 -19.60 3.90
CA ALA A 333 -6.70 -19.98 5.28
C ALA A 333 -6.47 -21.47 5.55
N ARG A 334 -6.64 -22.34 4.55
CA ARG A 334 -6.34 -23.78 4.66
C ARG A 334 -4.85 -24.12 4.75
N ILE A 335 -3.98 -23.21 4.33
CA ILE A 335 -2.52 -23.37 4.35
C ILE A 335 -1.94 -22.92 5.70
N PHE A 336 -2.47 -21.84 6.29
CA PHE A 336 -1.99 -21.28 7.56
C PHE A 336 -2.67 -21.84 8.82
N VAL A 337 -3.78 -22.57 8.68
CA VAL A 337 -4.52 -23.19 9.79
C VAL A 337 -4.10 -24.65 10.05
N LYS A 338 -3.03 -25.14 9.41
CA LYS A 338 -2.44 -26.45 9.74
C LYS A 338 -1.15 -26.32 10.54
#